data_AF-A0A4Q2KSW5-F1
#
_entry.id   AF-A0A4Q2KSW5-F1
#
_cell.length_a   1.000
_cell.length_b   1.000
_cell.length_c   1.000
_cell.angle_alpha   90.00
_cell.angle_beta   90.00
_cell.angle_gamma   90.00
#
_symmetry.space_group_name_H-M   'P 1'
#
loop_
_entity.id
_entity.type
_entity.pdbx_description
1 polymer ?
#
loop_
_entity_poly.entity_id
_entity_poly.type
_entity_poly.pdbx_seq_one_letter_code
_entity_poly.pdbx_strand_id
1 'polypeptide(L)'
;MPSDEQPHGRRPRLTPPIADVRRAVRSVLPDAAGLTAAAERSASAPREAPATSAPFVLVALSGGADSLALAAATAFEAPRAGLRAGAVIVDHGL
;
A
#
# COMPACT_ATOMS: atom_id res chain seq x y z
N MET A 1 -21.87 -6.09 29.34
CA MET A 1 -21.44 -4.94 28.52
C MET A 1 -21.63 -5.34 27.07
N PRO A 2 -22.56 -4.76 26.31
CA PRO A 2 -22.62 -5.04 24.88
C PRO A 2 -21.35 -4.48 24.26
N SER A 3 -20.60 -5.33 23.56
CA SER A 3 -19.40 -4.94 22.83
C SER A 3 -19.79 -3.94 21.74
N ASP A 4 -19.18 -2.76 21.77
CA ASP A 4 -19.25 -1.77 20.69
C ASP A 4 -18.68 -2.41 19.41
N GLU A 5 -19.57 -2.89 18.55
CA GLU A 5 -19.23 -3.35 17.20
C GLU A 5 -18.83 -2.12 16.38
N GLN A 6 -17.52 -1.83 16.39
CA GLN A 6 -16.90 -0.81 15.55
C GLN A 6 -17.36 -1.04 14.09
N PRO A 7 -17.96 -0.05 13.41
CA PRO A 7 -18.51 -0.23 12.07
C PRO A 7 -17.38 -0.35 11.02
N HIS A 8 -16.82 -1.54 10.88
CA HIS A 8 -15.86 -1.90 9.85
C HIS A 8 -16.59 -2.08 8.51
N GLY A 9 -16.98 -0.99 7.84
CA GLY A 9 -17.73 -1.17 6.58
C GLY A 9 -18.09 0.04 5.74
N ARG A 10 -17.81 1.28 6.14
CA ARG A 10 -18.18 2.41 5.27
C ARG A 10 -17.17 2.57 4.14
N ARG A 11 -17.49 2.03 2.96
CA ARG A 11 -16.76 2.35 1.72
C ARG A 11 -16.88 3.87 1.47
N PRO A 12 -15.77 4.63 1.48
CA PRO A 12 -15.81 6.06 1.20
C PRO A 12 -16.43 6.32 -0.18
N ARG A 13 -17.20 7.41 -0.30
CA ARG A 13 -17.78 7.82 -1.59
C ARG A 13 -16.65 8.08 -2.59
N LEU A 14 -16.83 7.63 -3.83
CA LEU A 14 -15.88 7.90 -4.90
C LEU A 14 -16.09 9.33 -5.43
N THR A 15 -15.41 10.30 -4.84
CA THR A 15 -15.36 11.68 -5.35
C THR A 15 -14.33 11.79 -6.48
N PRO A 16 -14.41 12.82 -7.36
CA PRO A 16 -13.40 13.01 -8.40
C PRO A 16 -11.95 13.04 -7.87
N PRO A 17 -11.62 13.77 -6.78
CA PRO A 17 -10.27 13.73 -6.21
C PRO A 17 -9.81 12.32 -5.78
N ILE A 18 -10.70 11.51 -5.20
CA ILE A 18 -10.36 10.13 -4.82
C ILE A 18 -10.10 9.27 -6.05
N ALA A 19 -10.89 9.45 -7.11
CA ALA A 19 -10.70 8.73 -8.36
C ALA A 19 -9.36 9.10 -9.01
N ASP A 20 -8.97 10.36 -8.97
CA ASP A 20 -7.71 10.85 -9.55
C ASP A 20 -6.50 10.27 -8.82
N VAL A 21 -6.48 10.29 -7.49
CA VAL A 21 -5.37 9.68 -6.71
C VAL A 21 -5.28 8.18 -6.99
N ARG A 22 -6.41 7.46 -7.07
CA ARG A 22 -6.42 6.03 -7.39
C ARG A 22 -5.91 5.73 -8.79
N ARG A 23 -6.31 6.54 -9.79
CA ARG A 23 -5.79 6.43 -11.15
C ARG A 23 -4.28 6.67 -11.19
N ALA A 24 -3.80 7.70 -10.50
CA ALA A 24 -2.38 8.01 -10.41
C ALA A 24 -1.59 6.86 -9.77
N VAL A 25 -2.06 6.32 -8.65
CA VAL A 25 -1.44 5.16 -7.98
C VAL A 25 -1.43 3.92 -8.88
N ARG A 26 -2.55 3.61 -9.55
CA ARG A 26 -2.61 2.48 -10.48
C ARG A 26 -1.62 2.62 -11.63
N SER A 27 -1.38 3.85 -12.11
CA SER A 27 -0.46 4.08 -13.23
C SER A 27 1.00 3.81 -12.91
N VAL A 28 1.38 3.80 -11.61
CA VAL A 28 2.76 3.62 -11.17
C VAL A 28 2.98 2.31 -10.40
N LEU A 29 1.93 1.67 -9.90
CA LEU A 29 2.04 0.37 -9.22
C LEU A 29 2.41 -0.71 -10.25
N PRO A 30 3.54 -1.44 -10.07
CA PRO A 30 3.79 -2.63 -10.84
C PRO A 30 2.78 -3.72 -10.46
N ASP A 31 2.59 -4.70 -11.34
CA ASP A 31 1.97 -5.95 -10.92
C ASP A 31 2.95 -6.77 -10.07
N ALA A 32 2.44 -7.85 -9.47
CA ALA A 32 3.26 -8.73 -8.64
C ALA A 32 4.51 -9.26 -9.35
N ALA A 33 4.41 -9.60 -10.64
CA ALA A 33 5.55 -10.09 -11.41
C ALA A 33 6.61 -8.98 -11.60
N GLY A 34 6.19 -7.77 -11.94
CA GLY A 34 7.06 -6.61 -12.10
C GLY A 34 7.78 -6.24 -10.81
N LEU A 35 7.11 -6.33 -9.65
CA LEU A 35 7.70 -6.03 -8.36
C LEU A 35 8.73 -7.09 -7.93
N THR A 36 8.42 -8.38 -8.12
CA THR A 36 9.37 -9.48 -7.85
C THR A 36 10.63 -9.34 -8.71
N ALA A 37 10.48 -9.11 -10.02
CA ALA A 37 11.62 -8.93 -10.90
C ALA A 37 12.47 -7.70 -10.53
N ALA A 38 11.86 -6.61 -10.04
CA ALA A 38 12.59 -5.44 -9.56
C ALA A 38 13.37 -5.72 -8.27
N ALA A 39 12.78 -6.49 -7.35
CA ALA A 39 13.43 -6.92 -6.12
C ALA A 39 14.65 -7.82 -6.42
N GLU A 40 14.52 -8.78 -7.34
CA GLU A 40 15.62 -9.66 -7.77
C GLU A 40 16.79 -8.88 -8.37
N ARG A 41 16.52 -7.85 -9.19
CA ARG A 41 17.57 -6.98 -9.75
C ARG A 41 18.31 -6.15 -8.70
N SER A 42 17.64 -5.80 -7.60
CA SER A 42 18.19 -4.95 -6.54
C SER A 42 18.85 -5.75 -5.42
N ALA A 43 18.63 -7.07 -5.37
CA ALA A 43 19.16 -7.94 -4.34
C ALA A 43 20.67 -8.14 -4.54
N SER A 44 21.46 -7.65 -3.56
CA SER A 44 22.91 -7.83 -3.50
C SER A 44 23.34 -9.01 -2.61
N ALA A 45 22.42 -9.64 -1.89
CA ALA A 45 22.67 -10.78 -1.01
C ALA A 45 21.49 -11.78 -1.03
N PRO A 46 21.72 -13.07 -0.72
CA PRO A 46 20.64 -14.05 -0.62
C PRO A 46 19.71 -13.66 0.53
N ARG A 47 18.45 -13.35 0.20
CA ARG A 47 17.39 -13.13 1.20
C ARG A 47 16.82 -14.51 1.55
N GLU A 48 16.81 -14.86 2.83
CA GLU A 48 16.04 -16.00 3.32
C GLU A 48 14.56 -15.69 3.03
N ALA A 49 14.01 -16.30 1.98
CA ALA A 49 12.71 -15.93 1.44
C ALA A 49 11.62 -16.54 2.33
N PRO A 50 10.80 -15.74 3.04
CA PRO A 50 9.58 -16.27 3.63
C PRO A 50 8.67 -16.75 2.50
N ALA A 51 8.10 -17.94 2.67
CA ALA A 51 7.29 -18.66 1.68
C ALA A 51 6.26 -17.78 0.95
N THR A 52 6.22 -17.92 -0.39
CA THR A 52 5.12 -17.70 -1.36
C THR A 52 4.13 -16.54 -1.09
N SER A 53 4.54 -15.49 -0.39
CA SER A 53 3.65 -14.37 -0.09
C SER A 53 3.66 -13.39 -1.26
N ALA A 54 2.47 -12.88 -1.61
CA ALA A 54 2.33 -11.79 -2.57
C ALA A 54 3.30 -10.64 -2.23
N PRO A 55 4.02 -10.07 -3.21
CA PRO A 55 5.04 -9.07 -2.96
C PRO A 55 4.41 -7.81 -2.33
N PHE A 56 5.23 -7.11 -1.54
CA PHE A 56 4.76 -6.11 -0.59
C PHE A 56 5.21 -4.70 -0.95
N VAL A 57 4.28 -3.76 -0.99
CA VAL A 57 4.54 -2.32 -1.18
C VAL A 57 4.35 -1.59 0.14
N LEU A 58 5.32 -0.73 0.49
CA LEU A 58 5.28 0.12 1.67
C LEU A 58 5.12 1.58 1.26
N VAL A 59 4.13 2.25 1.86
CA VAL A 59 3.93 3.70 1.71
C VAL A 59 4.57 4.43 2.87
N ALA A 60 5.46 5.38 2.58
CA ALA A 60 6.01 6.26 3.60
C ALA A 60 4.93 7.26 4.08
N LEU A 61 4.63 7.24 5.38
CA LEU A 61 3.66 8.12 6.03
C LEU A 61 4.38 9.16 6.88
N SER A 62 4.33 10.41 6.44
CA SER A 62 4.78 11.57 7.22
C SER A 62 3.73 12.07 8.21
N GLY A 63 2.48 11.65 8.05
CA GLY A 63 1.33 12.13 8.83
C GLY A 63 0.51 13.23 8.14
N GLY A 64 0.99 13.76 7.00
CA GLY A 64 0.26 14.74 6.20
C GLY A 64 -0.86 14.13 5.36
N ALA A 65 -1.84 14.97 4.97
CA ALA A 65 -3.00 14.56 4.18
C ALA A 65 -2.64 13.83 2.87
N ASP A 66 -1.61 14.30 2.16
CA ASP A 66 -1.18 13.70 0.89
C ASP A 66 -0.64 12.28 1.09
N SER A 67 0.16 12.07 2.14
CA SER A 67 0.70 10.74 2.47
C SER A 67 -0.41 9.76 2.87
N LEU A 68 -1.43 10.24 3.58
CA LEU A 68 -2.62 9.45 3.94
C LEU A 68 -3.48 9.13 2.71
N ALA A 69 -3.67 10.09 1.79
CA ALA A 69 -4.38 9.86 0.54
C ALA A 69 -3.66 8.82 -0.32
N LEU A 70 -2.32 8.90 -0.40
CA LEU A 70 -1.49 7.92 -1.08
C LEU A 70 -1.60 6.53 -0.43
N ALA A 71 -1.56 6.45 0.90
CA ALA A 71 -1.73 5.18 1.62
C ALA A 71 -3.12 4.57 1.39
N ALA A 72 -4.18 5.37 1.46
CA ALA A 72 -5.55 4.92 1.23
C ALA A 72 -5.77 4.45 -0.22
N ALA A 73 -5.22 5.16 -1.20
CA ALA A 73 -5.28 4.76 -2.60
C ALA A 73 -4.47 3.49 -2.88
N THR A 74 -3.25 3.39 -2.31
CA THR A 74 -2.40 2.19 -2.42
C THR A 74 -3.07 0.98 -1.78
N ALA A 75 -3.66 1.12 -0.59
CA ALA A 75 -4.40 0.05 0.06
C ALA A 75 -5.60 -0.44 -0.78
N PHE A 76 -6.20 0.44 -1.58
CA PHE A 76 -7.28 0.08 -2.50
C PHE A 76 -6.76 -0.58 -3.79
N GLU A 77 -5.72 -0.05 -4.41
CA GLU A 77 -5.24 -0.51 -5.72
C GLU A 77 -4.32 -1.74 -5.62
N ALA A 78 -3.50 -1.87 -4.58
CA ALA A 78 -2.51 -2.94 -4.45
C ALA A 78 -3.11 -4.37 -4.54
N PRO A 79 -4.23 -4.71 -3.87
CA PRO A 79 -4.83 -6.05 -4.02
C PRO A 79 -5.24 -6.39 -5.45
N ARG A 80 -5.61 -5.37 -6.25
CA ARG A 80 -5.98 -5.55 -7.67
C ARG A 80 -4.78 -5.84 -8.56
N ALA A 81 -3.59 -5.44 -8.13
CA ALA A 81 -2.31 -5.74 -8.78
C ALA A 81 -1.66 -7.04 -8.27
N GLY A 82 -2.36 -7.80 -7.40
CA GLY A 82 -1.80 -8.99 -6.76
C GLY A 82 -0.75 -8.67 -5.68
N LEU A 83 -0.78 -7.45 -5.14
CA LEU A 83 0.16 -6.96 -4.14
C LEU A 83 -0.48 -6.88 -2.76
N ARG A 84 0.36 -6.99 -1.74
CA ARG A 84 0.02 -6.60 -0.37
C ARG A 84 0.52 -5.17 -0.15
N ALA A 85 -0.19 -4.38 0.66
CA ALA A 85 0.20 -3.01 1.00
C ALA A 85 0.35 -2.81 2.51
N GLY A 86 1.34 -2.00 2.90
CA GLY A 86 1.54 -1.52 4.26
C GLY A 86 1.97 -0.06 4.26
N ALA A 87 2.02 0.53 5.45
CA ALA A 87 2.53 1.87 5.65
C ALA A 87 3.68 1.86 6.66
N VAL A 88 4.65 2.76 6.48
CA VAL A 88 5.79 2.94 7.38
C VAL A 88 5.84 4.39 7.81
N ILE A 89 5.92 4.60 9.12
CA ILE A 89 6.18 5.90 9.73
C ILE A 89 7.63 5.85 10.24
N VAL A 90 8.39 6.91 9.99
CA VAL A 90 9.74 7.06 10.52
C VAL A 90 9.71 8.16 11.58
N ASP A 91 9.99 7.78 12.82
CA ASP A 91 10.27 8.75 13.88
C ASP A 91 11.71 9.21 13.75
N HIS A 92 11.89 10.50 13.48
CA HIS A 92 13.20 11.12 13.27
C HIS A 92 13.82 11.69 14.54
N GLY A 93 13.08 11.74 15.66
CA GLY A 93 13.59 12.21 16.95
C GLY A 93 14.15 13.65 16.97
N LEU A 94 13.67 14.50 16.05
CA LEU A 94 14.05 15.92 15.93
C LEU A 94 13.23 16.81 16.87
#